data_AF-A0A1U8MYV0-F1
#
_entry.id   AF-A0A1U8MYV0-F1
#
_cell.length_a   1.000
_cell.length_b   1.000
_cell.length_c   1.000
_cell.angle_alpha   90.00
_cell.angle_beta   90.00
_cell.angle_gamma   90.00
#
_symmetry.space_group_name_H-M   'P 1'
#
loop_
_entity.id
_entity.type
_entity.pdbx_description
1 polymer ?
#
loop_
_entity_poly.entity_id
_entity_poly.type
_entity_poly.pdbx_seq_one_letter_code
_entity_poly.pdbx_strand_id
1 'polypeptide(L)'
;MTNAWRQTRRMKRLAVGPSTTSGYIEWLGKRINDNIPMPSRGDNQLAEKNVRVVPSELKIIRQDFKRRNLEFEKRIEQMEEEKMSLKLDIDVQRMQNENLRKGKHKAEEDLNSLRTDYKRLRLSVRTAGLGKISEQWRQEIQEEKIKAGRWEKKFQEAQKQNKSLEKSLAESQNEGDELKVRGAELEKVVHQYRNRNVVMELQASLGRIEQMKRTVEGLEMALQNCEARIEHLEANKDHQSDQLHYLQDQVAKRDHIMGEAVVQIQGVAEHLQTLATQADILSVKYESGSDQGQKLASLLREIKVLSVRAKPYL
;
A
#
# COMPACT_ATOMS: atom_id res chain seq x y z
N MET A 1 -22.40 20.86 -21.49
CA MET A 1 -21.05 20.55 -20.99
C MET A 1 -20.73 21.51 -19.86
N THR A 2 -20.73 21.03 -18.62
CA THR A 2 -20.69 21.88 -17.41
C THR A 2 -19.49 21.46 -16.54
N ASN A 3 -18.68 22.48 -16.21
CA ASN A 3 -17.39 22.40 -15.54
C ASN A 3 -17.45 21.88 -14.09
N ALA A 4 -17.50 20.55 -13.90
CA ALA A 4 -17.53 19.93 -12.56
C ALA A 4 -16.15 19.75 -11.89
N TRP A 5 -15.05 20.15 -12.54
CA TRP A 5 -13.66 19.80 -12.17
C TRP A 5 -12.92 20.86 -11.34
N ARG A 6 -13.59 21.96 -10.93
CA ARG A 6 -13.03 22.98 -10.02
C ARG A 6 -13.41 22.81 -8.54
N GLN A 7 -13.95 21.67 -8.13
CA GLN A 7 -14.21 21.40 -6.71
C GLN A 7 -12.99 20.76 -6.04
N THR A 8 -11.98 21.59 -5.75
CA THR A 8 -10.94 21.27 -4.78
C THR A 8 -11.60 21.03 -3.43
N ARG A 9 -11.78 19.77 -3.03
CA ARG A 9 -12.13 19.41 -1.65
C ARG A 9 -10.95 19.74 -0.75
N ARG A 10 -10.87 21.01 -0.31
CA ARG A 10 -10.15 21.34 0.91
C ARG A 10 -10.86 20.60 2.04
N MET A 11 -10.24 19.54 2.56
CA MET A 11 -10.66 18.99 3.86
C MET A 11 -10.61 20.14 4.85
N LYS A 12 -11.79 20.52 5.37
CA LYS A 12 -11.86 21.42 6.53
C LYS A 12 -11.02 20.75 7.60
N ARG A 13 -10.01 21.46 8.13
CA ARG A 13 -9.31 21.06 9.35
C ARG A 13 -10.39 20.79 10.38
N LEU A 14 -10.53 19.53 10.78
CA LEU A 14 -11.21 19.19 12.02
C LEU A 14 -10.51 19.99 13.11
N ALA A 15 -11.24 20.91 13.72
CA ALA A 15 -10.84 21.52 14.98
C ALA A 15 -10.97 20.45 16.06
N VAL A 16 -10.01 19.52 16.07
CA VAL A 16 -9.72 18.71 17.24
C VAL A 16 -9.16 19.68 18.28
N GLY A 17 -9.77 19.70 19.47
CA GLY A 17 -9.40 20.61 20.55
C GLY A 17 -7.90 20.57 20.88
N PRO A 18 -7.38 21.57 21.61
CA PRO A 18 -5.94 21.80 21.84
C PRO A 18 -5.26 20.78 22.76
N SER A 19 -5.68 19.52 22.79
CA SER A 19 -5.08 18.46 23.60
C SER A 19 -3.86 17.81 22.95
N THR A 20 -3.36 18.35 21.84
CA THR A 20 -2.09 17.92 21.24
C THR A 20 -0.94 18.36 22.15
N THR A 21 -0.40 17.36 22.85
CA THR A 21 0.72 17.41 23.78
C THR A 21 1.80 18.39 23.35
N SER A 22 2.08 19.38 24.20
CA SER A 22 3.15 20.38 24.06
C SER A 22 4.50 19.78 23.59
N GLY A 23 4.79 18.53 23.97
CA GLY A 23 5.97 17.80 23.54
C GLY A 23 6.07 17.52 22.04
N TYR A 24 4.96 17.36 21.31
CA TYR A 24 4.98 17.16 19.86
C TYR A 24 5.36 18.45 19.11
N ILE A 25 4.88 19.59 19.59
CA ILE A 25 5.21 20.91 19.03
C ILE A 25 6.67 21.26 19.34
N GLU A 26 7.13 20.96 20.55
CA GLU A 26 8.53 21.15 20.95
C GLU A 26 9.51 20.23 20.19
N TRP A 27 9.06 19.03 19.81
CA TRP A 27 9.80 18.10 18.95
C TRP A 27 9.93 18.62 17.51
N LEU A 28 8.85 19.17 16.95
CA LEU A 28 8.85 19.76 15.60
C LEU A 28 9.79 20.96 15.49
N GLY A 29 9.89 21.79 16.54
CA GLY A 29 10.79 22.95 16.60
C GLY A 29 12.28 22.60 16.71
N LYS A 30 12.63 21.36 17.08
CA LYS A 30 14.04 20.92 17.25
C LYS A 30 14.63 20.24 16.02
N ARG A 31 13.85 20.03 14.94
CA ARG A 31 14.41 19.56 13.66
C ARG A 31 15.10 20.70 12.92
N ILE A 32 16.41 20.75 13.02
CA ILE A 32 17.25 21.39 11.99
C ILE A 32 17.07 20.56 10.72
N ASN A 33 16.77 21.24 9.61
CA ASN A 33 16.46 20.63 8.32
C ASN A 33 17.72 19.95 7.76
N ASP A 34 17.72 18.61 7.62
CA ASP A 34 18.87 17.79 7.20
C ASP A 34 19.27 17.94 5.70
N ASN A 35 18.85 19.02 5.02
CA ASN A 35 19.06 19.21 3.58
C ASN A 35 20.10 20.28 3.22
N ILE A 36 21.03 20.62 4.11
CA ILE A 36 22.19 21.48 3.77
C ILE A 36 23.48 20.75 4.19
N PRO A 37 24.33 20.30 3.25
CA PRO A 37 25.68 19.87 3.58
C PRO A 37 26.53 21.12 3.89
N MET A 38 26.88 21.32 5.16
CA MET A 38 27.86 22.33 5.58
C MET A 38 29.28 21.70 5.54
N PRO A 39 30.28 22.32 4.88
CA PRO A 39 31.61 21.74 4.73
C PRO A 39 32.50 21.92 5.96
N SER A 40 33.46 21.00 6.09
CA SER A 40 34.41 20.77 7.17
C SER A 40 35.22 21.98 7.67
N ARG A 41 35.45 22.07 8.98
CA ARG A 41 36.77 22.39 9.57
C ARG A 41 36.86 22.13 11.08
N GLY A 42 37.81 21.27 11.48
CA GLY A 42 38.67 21.47 12.66
C GLY A 42 38.17 21.03 14.04
N ASP A 43 38.47 19.78 14.38
CA ASP A 43 39.24 19.35 15.56
C ASP A 43 38.81 19.67 17.01
N ASN A 44 38.58 18.55 17.70
CA ASN A 44 39.08 18.17 19.04
C ASN A 44 38.29 18.52 20.31
N GLN A 45 37.77 17.42 20.89
CA GLN A 45 37.60 17.15 22.32
C GLN A 45 36.60 18.00 23.10
N LEU A 46 35.36 17.50 23.13
CA LEU A 46 34.55 17.43 24.36
C LEU A 46 33.60 16.23 24.24
N ALA A 47 34.21 15.04 24.17
CA ALA A 47 33.52 13.75 24.20
C ALA A 47 33.06 13.44 25.63
N GLU A 48 32.11 14.20 26.18
CA GLU A 48 31.32 13.84 27.37
C GLU A 48 30.25 14.90 27.73
N LYS A 49 29.47 15.33 26.74
CA LYS A 49 28.34 16.23 27.02
C LYS A 49 27.08 15.72 26.34
N ASN A 50 26.37 14.87 27.08
CA ASN A 50 24.97 14.54 26.89
C ASN A 50 24.61 14.16 25.44
N VAL A 51 24.90 12.92 25.06
CA VAL A 51 24.03 12.25 24.08
C VAL A 51 22.66 12.16 24.74
N ARG A 52 21.86 13.21 24.56
CA ARG A 52 20.44 13.21 24.90
C ARG A 52 19.84 12.20 23.93
N VAL A 53 19.83 10.93 24.34
CA VAL A 53 19.25 9.82 23.57
C VAL A 53 17.84 10.23 23.25
N VAL A 54 17.64 10.72 22.03
CA VAL A 54 16.33 11.13 21.52
C VAL A 54 15.48 9.87 21.55
N PRO A 55 14.43 9.80 22.39
CA PRO A 55 13.57 8.63 22.43
C PRO A 55 12.97 8.44 21.04
N SER A 56 13.07 7.23 20.49
CA SER A 56 12.39 6.89 19.24
C SER A 56 10.88 7.16 19.38
N GLU A 57 10.21 7.45 18.26
CA GLU A 57 8.76 7.73 18.25
C GLU A 57 7.96 6.65 19.00
N LEU A 58 8.36 5.38 18.85
CA LEU A 58 7.79 4.24 19.60
C LEU A 58 8.01 4.33 21.11
N LYS A 59 9.15 4.84 21.57
CA LYS A 59 9.44 5.02 23.00
C LYS A 59 8.59 6.14 23.60
N ILE A 60 8.32 7.19 22.84
CA ILE A 60 7.41 8.29 23.23
C ILE A 60 5.97 7.78 23.30
N ILE A 61 5.50 7.09 22.25
CA ILE A 61 4.15 6.50 22.20
C ILE A 61 3.93 5.52 23.35
N ARG A 62 4.92 4.67 23.65
CA ARG A 62 4.84 3.72 24.76
C ARG A 62 4.75 4.40 26.12
N GLN A 63 5.51 5.49 26.33
CA GLN A 63 5.43 6.27 27.57
C GLN A 63 4.08 6.98 27.70
N ASP A 64 3.54 7.53 26.62
CA ASP A 64 2.23 8.17 26.62
C ASP A 64 1.10 7.17 26.85
N PHE A 65 1.20 5.97 26.27
CA PHE A 65 0.25 4.89 26.56
C PHE A 65 0.29 4.51 28.04
N LYS A 66 1.49 4.37 28.62
CA LYS A 66 1.66 4.06 30.04
C LYS A 66 1.09 5.16 30.95
N ARG A 67 1.24 6.43 30.55
CA ARG A 67 0.70 7.59 31.26
C ARG A 67 -0.83 7.62 31.25
N ARG A 68 -1.44 7.40 30.07
CA ARG A 68 -2.90 7.33 29.94
C ARG A 68 -3.49 6.16 30.71
N ASN A 69 -2.81 5.01 30.70
CA ASN A 69 -3.25 3.87 31.51
C ASN A 69 -3.25 4.20 33.01
N LEU A 70 -2.20 4.86 33.52
CA LEU A 70 -2.16 5.27 34.93
C LEU A 70 -3.26 6.30 35.26
N GLU A 71 -3.56 7.20 34.32
CA GLU A 71 -4.66 8.16 34.46
C GLU A 71 -6.03 7.46 34.49
N PHE A 72 -6.23 6.44 33.65
CA PHE A 72 -7.43 5.62 33.68
C PHE A 72 -7.55 4.80 34.97
N GLU A 73 -6.47 4.20 35.45
CA GLU A 73 -6.45 3.49 36.74
C GLU A 73 -6.87 4.41 37.88
N LYS A 74 -6.30 5.61 37.97
CA LYS A 74 -6.71 6.61 38.98
C LYS A 74 -8.18 7.01 38.86
N ARG A 75 -8.69 7.13 37.63
CA ARG A 75 -10.09 7.49 37.39
C ARG A 75 -11.04 6.35 37.75
N ILE A 76 -10.62 5.10 37.56
CA ILE A 76 -11.36 3.92 38.02
C ILE A 76 -11.39 3.89 39.55
N GLU A 77 -10.26 4.07 40.21
CA GLU A 77 -10.16 4.12 41.67
C GLU A 77 -11.07 5.22 42.25
N GLN A 78 -11.03 6.43 41.69
CA GLN A 78 -11.92 7.51 42.09
C GLN A 78 -13.41 7.17 41.90
N MET A 79 -13.79 6.54 40.77
CA MET A 79 -15.17 6.11 40.56
C MET A 79 -15.61 5.02 41.54
N GLU A 80 -14.71 4.13 41.95
CA GLU A 80 -14.98 3.11 42.96
C GLU A 80 -15.18 3.73 44.35
N GLU A 81 -14.36 4.73 44.72
CA GLU A 81 -14.54 5.51 45.94
C GLU A 81 -15.87 6.28 45.96
N GLU A 82 -16.21 6.98 44.86
CA GLU A 82 -17.48 7.70 44.72
C GLU A 82 -18.67 6.74 44.84
N LYS A 83 -18.59 5.55 44.23
CA LYS A 83 -19.62 4.51 44.35
C LYS A 83 -19.78 4.02 45.79
N MET A 84 -18.67 3.83 46.52
CA MET A 84 -18.72 3.42 47.92
C MET A 84 -19.31 4.51 48.83
N SER A 85 -18.97 5.78 48.56
CA SER A 85 -19.54 6.94 49.25
C SER A 85 -21.06 7.05 49.03
N LEU A 86 -21.51 6.96 47.77
CA LEU A 86 -22.94 6.98 47.44
C LEU A 86 -23.71 5.84 48.09
N LYS A 87 -23.10 4.65 48.19
CA LYS A 87 -23.73 3.51 48.88
C LYS A 87 -23.94 3.80 50.37
N LEU A 88 -22.95 4.42 51.04
CA LEU A 88 -23.07 4.84 52.43
C LEU A 88 -24.16 5.90 52.60
N ASP A 89 -24.24 6.89 51.71
CA ASP A 89 -25.28 7.92 51.74
C ASP A 89 -26.68 7.32 51.60
N ILE A 90 -26.87 6.35 50.70
CA ILE A 90 -28.13 5.63 50.55
C ILE A 90 -28.51 4.89 51.85
N ASP A 91 -27.55 4.23 52.50
CA ASP A 91 -27.80 3.53 53.75
C ASP A 91 -28.10 4.51 54.91
N VAL A 92 -27.41 5.65 54.97
CA VAL A 92 -27.69 6.74 55.93
C VAL A 92 -29.10 7.32 55.71
N GLN A 93 -29.47 7.62 54.46
CA GLN A 93 -30.81 8.10 54.12
C GLN A 93 -31.89 7.06 54.45
N ARG A 94 -31.61 5.76 54.23
CA ARG A 94 -32.52 4.67 54.62
C ARG A 94 -32.75 4.67 56.13
N MET A 95 -31.68 4.76 56.91
CA MET A 95 -31.74 4.80 58.38
C MET A 95 -32.48 6.06 58.88
N GLN A 96 -32.22 7.22 58.28
CA GLN A 96 -32.94 8.46 58.61
C GLN A 96 -34.44 8.34 58.31
N ASN A 97 -34.81 7.80 57.14
CA ASN A 97 -36.21 7.57 56.77
C ASN A 97 -36.90 6.58 57.70
N GLU A 98 -36.22 5.52 58.12
CA GLU A 98 -36.77 4.56 59.07
C GLU A 98 -36.99 5.18 60.45
N ASN A 99 -36.06 6.01 60.93
CA ASN A 99 -36.21 6.78 62.16
C ASN A 99 -37.35 7.80 62.06
N LEU A 100 -37.47 8.51 60.93
CA LEU A 100 -38.59 9.41 60.67
C LEU A 100 -39.92 8.67 60.65
N ARG A 101 -39.98 7.46 60.08
CA ARG A 101 -41.18 6.63 60.09
C ARG A 101 -41.56 6.19 61.50
N LYS A 102 -40.58 5.77 62.32
CA LYS A 102 -40.80 5.43 63.73
C LYS A 102 -41.25 6.64 64.54
N GLY A 103 -40.62 7.79 64.34
CA GLY A 103 -41.00 9.06 64.96
C GLY A 103 -42.39 9.53 64.54
N LYS A 104 -42.76 9.37 63.26
CA LYS A 104 -44.10 9.65 62.75
C LYS A 104 -45.14 8.73 63.38
N HIS A 105 -44.88 7.43 63.46
CA HIS A 105 -45.80 6.49 64.13
C HIS A 105 -46.03 6.86 65.59
N LYS A 106 -44.95 7.19 66.33
CA LYS A 106 -45.08 7.66 67.72
C LYS A 106 -45.84 8.98 67.82
N ALA A 107 -45.53 9.96 66.96
CA ALA A 107 -46.25 11.22 66.93
C ALA A 107 -47.73 11.05 66.55
N GLU A 108 -48.07 10.04 65.74
CA GLU A 108 -49.44 9.69 65.36
C GLU A 108 -50.18 8.98 66.49
N GLU A 109 -49.52 8.10 67.24
CA GLU A 109 -50.03 7.53 68.51
C GLU A 109 -50.26 8.63 69.55
N ASP A 110 -49.29 9.52 69.75
CA ASP A 110 -49.38 10.69 70.64
C ASP A 110 -50.50 11.64 70.18
N LEU A 111 -50.64 11.85 68.87
CA LEU A 111 -51.72 12.67 68.30
C LEU A 111 -53.08 11.98 68.46
N ASN A 112 -53.16 10.66 68.38
CA ASN A 112 -54.39 9.92 68.65
C ASN A 112 -54.76 9.96 70.14
N SER A 113 -53.77 9.86 71.03
CA SER A 113 -53.93 10.08 72.47
C SER A 113 -54.41 11.51 72.74
N LEU A 114 -53.69 12.51 72.22
CA LEU A 114 -54.03 13.93 72.32
C LEU A 114 -55.39 14.25 71.69
N ARG A 115 -55.78 13.58 70.61
CA ARG A 115 -57.11 13.74 69.99
C ARG A 115 -58.20 13.17 70.88
N THR A 116 -57.90 12.11 71.62
CA THR A 116 -58.83 11.53 72.61
C THR A 116 -58.94 12.43 73.83
N ASP A 117 -57.82 12.96 74.30
CA ASP A 117 -57.73 13.97 75.37
C ASP A 117 -58.39 15.28 74.97
N TYR A 118 -58.23 15.71 73.72
CA TYR A 118 -58.85 16.89 73.14
C TYR A 118 -60.34 16.69 72.93
N LYS A 119 -60.81 15.50 72.56
CA LYS A 119 -62.26 15.20 72.53
C LYS A 119 -62.86 15.30 73.93
N ARG A 120 -62.16 14.81 74.95
CA ARG A 120 -62.51 14.94 76.36
C ARG A 120 -62.47 16.40 76.84
N LEU A 121 -61.41 17.13 76.52
CA LEU A 121 -61.26 18.56 76.80
C LEU A 121 -62.30 19.40 76.06
N ARG A 122 -62.64 19.07 74.81
CA ARG A 122 -63.68 19.74 74.01
C ARG A 122 -65.07 19.50 74.59
N LEU A 123 -65.32 18.33 75.16
CA LEU A 123 -66.53 18.08 75.95
C LEU A 123 -66.50 18.96 77.22
N SER A 124 -65.38 19.02 77.94
CA SER A 124 -65.19 19.89 79.12
C SER A 124 -65.27 21.40 78.81
N VAL A 125 -64.77 21.83 77.66
CA VAL A 125 -64.78 23.22 77.16
C VAL A 125 -66.15 23.61 76.61
N ARG A 126 -66.95 22.66 76.10
CA ARG A 126 -68.37 22.90 75.79
C ARG A 126 -69.20 23.07 77.06
N THR A 127 -68.79 22.45 78.17
CA THR A 127 -69.39 22.66 79.50
C THR A 127 -68.89 23.94 80.18
N ALA A 128 -67.69 24.45 79.84
CA ALA A 128 -67.05 25.60 80.49
C ALA A 128 -66.87 26.87 79.62
N GLY A 129 -67.26 26.85 78.34
CA GLY A 129 -67.47 28.04 77.51
C GLY A 129 -66.28 28.97 77.21
N LEU A 130 -65.06 28.50 76.93
CA LEU A 130 -63.91 29.39 76.64
C LEU A 130 -62.92 28.91 75.53
N GLY A 131 -62.74 29.72 74.47
CA GLY A 131 -61.40 30.21 74.08
C GLY A 131 -60.72 29.78 72.76
N LYS A 132 -61.07 30.37 71.61
CA LYS A 132 -60.09 30.89 70.61
C LYS A 132 -60.61 32.22 70.05
N ILE A 133 -59.74 33.21 69.89
CA ILE A 133 -60.10 34.56 69.40
C ILE A 133 -60.12 34.54 67.86
N SER A 134 -61.24 34.97 67.28
CA SER A 134 -61.57 35.02 65.84
C SER A 134 -60.45 35.53 64.91
N GLU A 135 -59.57 36.41 65.40
CA GLU A 135 -58.47 36.99 64.62
C GLU A 135 -57.42 35.95 64.20
N GLN A 136 -57.13 34.96 65.06
CA GLN A 136 -56.14 33.92 64.76
C GLN A 136 -56.58 33.02 63.60
N TRP A 137 -57.89 32.75 63.48
CA TRP A 137 -58.46 31.99 62.36
C TRP A 137 -58.37 32.75 61.03
N ARG A 138 -58.58 34.07 61.05
CA ARG A 138 -58.43 34.90 59.85
C ARG A 138 -56.99 34.88 59.34
N GLN A 139 -56.02 34.88 60.26
CA GLN A 139 -54.60 34.88 59.93
C GLN A 139 -54.14 33.55 59.33
N GLU A 140 -54.53 32.41 59.92
CA GLU A 140 -54.24 31.07 59.37
C GLU A 140 -54.83 30.84 57.97
N ILE A 141 -56.08 31.26 57.74
CA ILE A 141 -56.73 31.13 56.43
C ILE A 141 -55.95 31.90 55.35
N GLN A 142 -55.42 33.07 55.70
CA GLN A 142 -54.70 33.89 54.73
C GLN A 142 -53.30 33.34 54.42
N GLU A 143 -52.63 32.77 55.42
CA GLU A 143 -51.36 32.07 55.21
C GLU A 143 -51.51 30.85 54.30
N GLU A 144 -52.59 30.07 54.48
CA GLU A 144 -52.86 28.93 53.59
C GLU A 144 -53.27 29.36 52.18
N LYS A 145 -53.97 30.48 52.03
CA LYS A 145 -54.28 31.04 50.70
C LYS A 145 -53.01 31.42 49.94
N ILE A 146 -52.02 32.00 50.64
CA ILE A 146 -50.71 32.32 50.04
C ILE A 146 -49.94 31.03 49.70
N LYS A 147 -49.96 30.00 50.56
CA LYS A 147 -49.33 28.71 50.27
C LYS A 147 -49.96 28.01 49.06
N ALA A 148 -51.30 27.99 48.97
CA ALA A 148 -52.03 27.44 47.84
C ALA A 148 -51.66 28.14 46.53
N GLY A 149 -51.58 29.48 46.52
CA GLY A 149 -51.13 30.24 45.34
C GLY A 149 -49.68 29.94 44.93
N ARG A 150 -48.79 29.62 45.88
CA ARG A 150 -47.42 29.16 45.57
C ARG A 150 -47.41 27.76 44.95
N TRP A 151 -48.24 26.84 45.46
CA TRP A 151 -48.36 25.50 44.89
C TRP A 151 -48.96 25.51 43.49
N GLU A 152 -49.96 26.36 43.24
CA GLU A 152 -50.53 26.54 41.90
C GLU A 152 -49.47 27.01 40.90
N LYS A 153 -48.65 28.00 41.26
CA LYS A 153 -47.54 28.45 40.38
C LYS A 153 -46.54 27.33 40.08
N LYS A 154 -46.14 26.54 41.09
CA LYS A 154 -45.24 25.39 40.90
C LYS A 154 -45.85 24.32 40.00
N PHE A 155 -47.14 24.06 40.15
CA PHE A 155 -47.86 23.09 39.32
C PHE A 155 -47.90 23.53 37.85
N GLN A 156 -48.18 24.80 37.59
CA GLN A 156 -48.18 25.37 36.22
C GLN A 156 -46.78 25.33 35.59
N GLU A 157 -45.73 25.59 36.37
CA GLU A 157 -44.34 25.49 35.90
C GLU A 157 -43.95 24.05 35.57
N ALA A 158 -44.26 23.10 36.46
CA ALA A 158 -44.05 21.67 36.22
C ALA A 158 -44.82 21.18 34.98
N GLN A 159 -46.04 21.66 34.77
CA GLN A 159 -46.84 21.31 33.60
C GLN A 159 -46.19 21.82 32.29
N LYS A 160 -45.63 23.03 32.28
CA LYS A 160 -44.89 23.57 31.12
C LYS A 160 -43.63 22.75 30.83
N GLN A 161 -42.91 22.35 31.87
CA GLN A 161 -41.73 21.49 31.72
C GLN A 161 -42.10 20.12 31.16
N ASN A 162 -43.17 19.49 31.67
CA ASN A 162 -43.67 18.21 31.12
C ASN A 162 -44.02 18.33 29.63
N LYS A 163 -44.74 19.37 29.22
CA LYS A 163 -45.05 19.60 27.80
C LYS A 163 -43.79 19.74 26.93
N SER A 164 -42.75 20.40 27.45
CA SER A 164 -41.46 20.50 26.76
C SER A 164 -40.77 19.15 26.64
N LEU A 165 -40.80 18.33 27.70
CA LEU A 165 -40.21 16.98 27.70
C LEU A 165 -40.96 16.03 26.76
N GLU A 166 -42.29 16.08 26.73
CA GLU A 166 -43.11 15.31 25.79
C GLU A 166 -42.74 15.64 24.34
N LYS A 167 -42.51 16.92 24.04
CA LYS A 167 -42.07 17.35 22.71
C LYS A 167 -40.69 16.80 22.36
N SER A 168 -39.71 16.93 23.25
CA SER A 168 -38.36 16.37 23.04
C SER A 168 -38.36 14.85 22.92
N LEU A 169 -39.25 14.17 23.65
CA LEU A 169 -39.43 12.72 23.54
C LEU A 169 -39.95 12.32 22.16
N ALA A 170 -40.97 13.01 21.65
CA ALA A 170 -41.51 12.77 20.31
C ALA A 170 -40.47 13.03 19.20
N GLU A 171 -39.67 14.10 19.34
CA GLU A 171 -38.55 14.40 18.43
C GLU A 171 -37.52 13.26 18.44
N SER A 172 -37.13 12.76 19.63
CA SER A 172 -36.18 11.65 19.75
C SER A 172 -36.71 10.33 19.19
N GLN A 173 -38.02 10.08 19.30
CA GLN A 173 -38.66 8.90 18.70
C GLN A 173 -38.62 8.98 17.17
N ASN A 174 -38.93 10.15 16.60
CA ASN A 174 -38.85 10.35 15.16
C ASN A 174 -37.41 10.17 14.63
N GLU A 175 -36.41 10.75 15.32
CA GLU A 175 -34.99 10.53 14.98
C GLU A 175 -34.62 9.04 15.05
N GLY A 176 -35.11 8.34 16.07
CA GLY A 176 -34.91 6.90 16.21
C GLY A 176 -35.50 6.10 15.04
N ASP A 177 -36.68 6.47 14.56
CA ASP A 177 -37.31 5.82 13.42
C ASP A 177 -36.60 6.13 12.09
N GLU A 178 -36.11 7.36 11.89
CA GLU A 178 -35.23 7.69 10.76
C GLU A 178 -33.93 6.88 10.76
N LEU A 179 -33.32 6.70 11.93
CA LEU A 179 -32.10 5.89 12.08
C LEU A 179 -32.37 4.41 11.76
N LYS A 180 -33.54 3.86 12.13
CA LYS A 180 -33.92 2.50 11.74
C LYS A 180 -34.04 2.35 10.23
N VAL A 181 -34.65 3.33 9.53
CA VAL A 181 -34.77 3.32 8.07
C VAL A 181 -33.38 3.32 7.42
N ARG A 182 -32.49 4.22 7.85
CA ARG A 182 -31.10 4.26 7.36
C ARG A 182 -30.33 2.99 7.67
N GLY A 183 -30.57 2.38 8.83
CA GLY A 183 -30.02 1.09 9.21
C GLY A 183 -30.42 0.00 8.21
N ALA A 184 -31.70 -0.08 7.85
CA ALA A 184 -32.20 -1.03 6.86
C ALA A 184 -31.62 -0.80 5.44
N GLU A 185 -31.44 0.47 5.03
CA GLU A 185 -30.79 0.79 3.76
C GLU A 185 -29.32 0.35 3.72
N LEU A 186 -28.57 0.62 4.79
CA LEU A 186 -27.18 0.18 4.92
C LEU A 186 -27.07 -1.34 4.91
N GLU A 187 -27.96 -2.04 5.62
CA GLU A 187 -28.01 -3.49 5.63
C GLU A 187 -28.26 -4.05 4.21
N LYS A 188 -29.16 -3.44 3.44
CA LYS A 188 -29.38 -3.80 2.03
C LYS A 188 -28.14 -3.60 1.17
N VAL A 189 -27.41 -2.49 1.35
CA VAL A 189 -26.15 -2.22 0.63
C VAL A 189 -25.07 -3.23 1.01
N VAL A 190 -24.95 -3.57 2.30
CA VAL A 190 -24.01 -4.60 2.77
C VAL A 190 -24.35 -5.97 2.20
N HIS A 191 -25.64 -6.35 2.16
CA HIS A 191 -26.09 -7.58 1.51
C HIS A 191 -25.78 -7.56 0.01
N GLN A 192 -26.00 -6.44 -0.68
CA GLN A 192 -25.62 -6.30 -2.09
C GLN A 192 -24.12 -6.40 -2.31
N TYR A 193 -23.30 -5.87 -1.41
CA TYR A 193 -21.83 -5.98 -1.49
C TYR A 193 -21.36 -7.42 -1.22
N ARG A 194 -21.94 -8.10 -0.22
CA ARG A 194 -21.68 -9.52 0.04
C ARG A 194 -22.11 -10.42 -1.12
N ASN A 195 -23.26 -10.12 -1.72
CA ASN A 195 -23.78 -10.86 -2.88
C ASN A 195 -23.08 -10.47 -4.18
N ARG A 196 -22.52 -9.26 -4.28
CA ARG A 196 -21.57 -8.89 -5.34
C ARG A 196 -20.27 -9.64 -5.07
N ASN A 197 -20.27 -10.92 -5.42
CA ASN A 197 -19.41 -11.48 -6.46
C ASN A 197 -17.89 -11.25 -6.37
N VAL A 198 -17.33 -10.64 -5.32
CA VAL A 198 -15.89 -10.46 -5.17
C VAL A 198 -15.22 -11.83 -5.09
N VAL A 199 -15.84 -12.78 -4.39
CA VAL A 199 -15.35 -14.17 -4.33
C VAL A 199 -15.36 -14.82 -5.73
N MET A 200 -16.45 -14.68 -6.48
CA MET A 200 -16.55 -15.26 -7.83
C MET A 200 -15.67 -14.55 -8.86
N GLU A 201 -15.51 -13.23 -8.79
CA GLU A 201 -14.62 -12.44 -9.64
C GLU A 201 -13.16 -12.76 -9.36
N LEU A 202 -12.79 -12.92 -8.08
CA LEU A 202 -11.47 -13.37 -7.67
C LEU A 202 -11.21 -14.83 -8.08
N GLN A 203 -12.21 -15.70 -8.01
CA GLN A 203 -12.09 -17.08 -8.46
C GLN A 203 -11.94 -17.16 -9.99
N ALA A 204 -12.66 -16.32 -10.74
CA ALA A 204 -12.51 -16.20 -12.19
C ALA A 204 -11.18 -15.56 -12.60
N SER A 205 -10.64 -14.59 -11.84
CA SER A 205 -9.31 -14.05 -12.08
C SER A 205 -8.21 -15.05 -11.74
N LEU A 206 -8.37 -15.84 -10.67
CA LEU A 206 -7.47 -16.93 -10.31
C LEU A 206 -7.40 -17.98 -11.43
N GLY A 207 -8.54 -18.41 -11.97
CA GLY A 207 -8.56 -19.35 -13.10
C GLY A 207 -7.88 -18.80 -14.36
N ARG A 208 -7.99 -17.49 -14.63
CA ARG A 208 -7.26 -16.84 -15.74
C ARG A 208 -5.75 -16.83 -15.51
N ILE A 209 -5.31 -16.56 -14.27
CA ILE A 209 -3.88 -16.59 -13.91
C ILE A 209 -3.31 -17.99 -14.08
N GLU A 210 -4.02 -19.03 -13.62
CA GLU A 210 -3.58 -20.42 -13.81
C GLU A 210 -3.47 -20.79 -15.29
N GLN A 211 -4.40 -20.34 -16.12
CA GLN A 211 -4.33 -20.58 -17.56
C GLN A 211 -3.14 -19.86 -18.20
N MET A 212 -2.90 -18.59 -17.84
CA MET A 212 -1.73 -17.84 -18.32
C MET A 212 -0.42 -18.53 -17.90
N LYS A 213 -0.36 -19.05 -16.67
CA LYS A 213 0.79 -19.80 -16.18
C LYS A 213 1.10 -21.01 -17.08
N ARG A 214 0.10 -21.83 -17.40
CA ARG A 214 0.27 -22.98 -18.33
C ARG A 214 0.73 -22.55 -19.72
N THR A 215 0.24 -21.41 -20.22
CA THR A 215 0.68 -20.90 -21.53
C THR A 215 2.12 -20.41 -21.51
N VAL A 216 2.57 -19.79 -20.41
CA VAL A 216 3.96 -19.36 -20.25
C VAL A 216 4.88 -20.57 -20.18
N GLU A 217 4.54 -21.58 -19.38
CA GLU A 217 5.30 -22.85 -19.31
C GLU A 217 5.42 -23.52 -20.69
N GLY A 218 4.33 -23.52 -21.48
CA GLY A 218 4.36 -24.03 -22.86
C GLY A 218 5.26 -23.23 -23.80
N LEU A 219 5.28 -21.91 -23.67
CA LEU A 219 6.15 -21.04 -24.47
C LEU A 219 7.63 -21.17 -24.06
N GLU A 220 7.92 -21.35 -22.77
CA GLU A 220 9.28 -21.60 -22.26
C GLU A 220 9.86 -22.90 -22.86
N MET A 221 9.08 -23.98 -22.89
CA MET A 221 9.48 -25.23 -23.53
C MET A 221 9.75 -25.06 -25.03
N ALA A 222 8.93 -24.28 -25.72
CA ALA A 222 9.13 -23.98 -27.14
C ALA A 222 10.39 -23.12 -27.38
N LEU A 223 10.68 -22.17 -26.49
CA LEU A 223 11.88 -21.35 -26.54
C LEU A 223 13.14 -22.19 -26.37
N GLN A 224 13.17 -23.07 -25.36
CA GLN A 224 14.28 -24.01 -25.15
C GLN A 224 14.51 -24.91 -26.36
N ASN A 225 13.44 -25.34 -27.04
CA ASN A 225 13.56 -26.12 -28.28
C ASN A 225 14.20 -25.30 -29.42
N CYS A 226 13.78 -24.05 -29.58
CA CYS A 226 14.35 -23.13 -30.57
C CYS A 226 15.83 -22.85 -30.29
N GLU A 227 16.20 -22.62 -29.03
CA GLU A 227 17.59 -22.41 -28.59
C GLU A 227 18.47 -23.61 -28.97
N ALA A 228 18.05 -24.83 -28.61
CA ALA A 228 18.79 -26.06 -28.97
C ALA A 228 18.95 -26.22 -30.50
N ARG A 229 17.94 -25.79 -31.28
CA ARG A 229 18.02 -25.84 -32.75
C ARG A 229 18.98 -24.80 -33.32
N ILE A 230 19.06 -23.61 -32.70
CA ILE A 230 20.02 -22.56 -33.08
C ILE A 230 21.44 -23.05 -32.80
N GLU A 231 21.71 -23.56 -31.60
CA GLU A 231 23.04 -24.09 -31.24
C GLU A 231 23.51 -25.18 -32.23
N HIS A 232 22.62 -26.10 -32.61
CA HIS A 232 22.93 -27.12 -33.61
C HIS A 232 23.27 -26.51 -34.98
N LEU A 233 22.53 -25.49 -35.43
CA LEU A 233 22.78 -24.83 -36.71
C LEU A 233 24.08 -24.04 -36.70
N GLU A 234 24.42 -23.39 -35.60
CA GLU A 234 25.70 -22.71 -35.41
C GLU A 234 26.87 -23.69 -35.49
N ALA A 235 26.79 -24.80 -34.74
CA ALA A 235 27.81 -25.85 -34.79
C ALA A 235 27.98 -26.45 -36.21
N ASN A 236 26.89 -26.63 -36.95
CA ASN A 236 26.96 -27.11 -38.33
C ASN A 236 27.57 -26.07 -39.29
N LYS A 237 27.25 -24.79 -39.11
CA LYS A 237 27.84 -23.70 -39.91
C LYS A 237 29.35 -23.64 -39.69
N ASP A 238 29.79 -23.74 -38.44
CA ASP A 238 31.22 -23.75 -38.09
C ASP A 238 31.92 -24.95 -38.76
N HIS A 239 31.32 -26.14 -38.67
CA HIS A 239 31.83 -27.33 -39.35
C HIS A 239 31.94 -27.16 -40.87
N GLN A 240 30.94 -26.56 -41.51
CA GLN A 240 30.98 -26.28 -42.95
C GLN A 240 32.04 -25.24 -43.31
N SER A 241 32.26 -24.23 -42.46
CA SER A 241 33.32 -23.24 -42.64
C SER A 241 34.69 -23.91 -42.63
N ASP A 242 34.93 -24.82 -41.68
CA ASP A 242 36.18 -25.58 -41.61
C ASP A 242 36.39 -26.46 -42.85
N GLN A 243 35.34 -27.13 -43.33
CA GLN A 243 35.39 -27.91 -44.57
C GLN A 243 35.72 -27.04 -45.79
N LEU A 244 35.12 -25.86 -45.88
CA LEU A 244 35.39 -24.91 -46.96
C LEU A 244 36.83 -24.43 -46.92
N HIS A 245 37.37 -24.09 -45.75
CA HIS A 245 38.78 -23.72 -45.61
C HIS A 245 39.72 -24.85 -46.05
N TYR A 246 39.44 -26.09 -45.66
CA TYR A 246 40.22 -27.25 -46.11
C TYR A 246 40.20 -27.42 -47.63
N LEU A 247 39.04 -27.28 -48.26
CA LEU A 247 38.91 -27.38 -49.72
C LEU A 247 39.59 -26.21 -50.44
N GLN A 248 39.47 -24.99 -49.90
CA GLN A 248 40.17 -23.81 -50.42
C GLN A 248 41.68 -24.00 -50.39
N ASP A 249 42.23 -24.50 -49.28
CA ASP A 249 43.66 -24.81 -49.17
C ASP A 249 44.08 -25.88 -50.19
N GLN A 250 43.23 -26.88 -50.45
CA GLN A 250 43.50 -27.90 -51.45
C GLN A 250 43.51 -27.33 -52.87
N VAL A 251 42.57 -26.45 -53.19
CA VAL A 251 42.51 -25.76 -54.49
C VAL A 251 43.74 -24.86 -54.65
N ALA A 252 44.08 -24.05 -53.66
CA ALA A 252 45.26 -23.18 -53.69
C ALA A 252 46.56 -23.96 -53.92
N LYS A 253 46.72 -25.13 -53.30
CA LYS A 253 47.87 -26.03 -53.54
C LYS A 253 47.91 -26.53 -54.98
N ARG A 254 46.76 -26.91 -55.55
CA ARG A 254 46.68 -27.38 -56.94
C ARG A 254 46.93 -26.26 -57.93
N ASP A 255 46.40 -25.06 -57.66
CA ASP A 255 46.61 -23.87 -58.50
C ASP A 255 48.08 -23.47 -58.50
N HIS A 256 48.77 -23.57 -57.35
CA HIS A 256 50.21 -23.35 -57.28
C HIS A 256 50.99 -24.36 -58.16
N ILE A 257 50.70 -25.66 -58.04
CA ILE A 257 51.34 -26.71 -58.86
C ILE A 257 51.03 -26.51 -60.34
N MET A 258 49.78 -26.18 -60.69
CA MET A 258 49.38 -25.94 -62.07
C MET A 258 50.07 -24.69 -62.63
N GLY A 259 50.18 -23.62 -61.84
CA GLY A 259 50.92 -22.41 -62.19
C GLY A 259 52.39 -22.71 -62.47
N GLU A 260 53.06 -23.50 -61.63
CA GLU A 260 54.44 -23.95 -61.87
C GLU A 260 54.55 -24.77 -63.17
N ALA A 261 53.62 -25.69 -63.41
CA ALA A 261 53.60 -26.50 -64.64
C ALA A 261 53.40 -25.62 -65.89
N VAL A 262 52.53 -24.60 -65.82
CA VAL A 262 52.32 -23.64 -66.92
C VAL A 262 53.60 -22.85 -67.20
N VAL A 263 54.27 -22.34 -66.17
CA VAL A 263 55.56 -21.63 -66.33
C VAL A 263 56.62 -22.55 -66.95
N GLN A 264 56.68 -23.82 -66.54
CA GLN A 264 57.60 -24.81 -67.14
C GLN A 264 57.28 -25.07 -68.62
N ILE A 265 56.00 -25.26 -68.97
CA ILE A 265 55.57 -25.46 -70.37
C ILE A 265 55.92 -24.23 -71.21
N GLN A 266 55.68 -23.02 -70.69
CA GLN A 266 56.01 -21.77 -71.36
C GLN A 266 57.53 -21.67 -71.61
N GLY A 267 58.36 -21.98 -70.62
CA GLY A 267 59.82 -22.02 -70.79
C GLY A 267 60.27 -23.02 -71.86
N VAL A 268 59.68 -24.22 -71.92
CA VAL A 268 59.95 -25.20 -72.99
C VAL A 268 59.51 -24.67 -74.36
N ALA A 269 58.35 -24.01 -74.43
CA ALA A 269 57.83 -23.41 -75.66
C ALA A 269 58.76 -22.29 -76.17
N GLU A 270 59.25 -21.41 -75.29
CA GLU A 270 60.22 -20.36 -75.60
C GLU A 270 61.54 -20.93 -76.11
N HIS A 271 62.04 -22.00 -75.47
CA HIS A 271 63.23 -22.71 -75.94
C HIS A 271 63.02 -23.33 -77.32
N LEU A 272 61.88 -23.99 -77.56
CA LEU A 272 61.54 -24.55 -78.87
C LEU A 272 61.43 -23.46 -79.94
N GLN A 273 60.87 -22.29 -79.60
CA GLN A 273 60.78 -21.15 -80.51
C GLN A 273 62.17 -20.63 -80.88
N THR A 274 63.08 -20.56 -79.90
CA THR A 274 64.49 -20.17 -80.12
C THR A 274 65.24 -21.20 -80.98
N LEU A 275 64.99 -22.49 -80.75
CA LEU A 275 65.60 -23.56 -81.54
C LEU A 275 65.08 -23.56 -82.99
N ALA A 276 63.81 -23.23 -83.20
CA ALA A 276 63.23 -23.10 -84.53
C ALA A 276 63.83 -21.94 -85.33
N THR A 277 64.06 -20.77 -84.71
CA THR A 277 64.76 -19.66 -85.39
C THR A 277 66.20 -20.02 -85.74
N GLN A 278 66.91 -20.74 -84.87
CA GLN A 278 68.24 -21.30 -85.20
C GLN A 278 68.15 -22.33 -86.34
N ALA A 279 67.12 -23.17 -86.35
CA ALA A 279 66.88 -24.14 -87.40
C ALA A 279 66.58 -23.48 -88.76
N ASP A 280 65.85 -22.36 -88.77
CA ASP A 280 65.64 -21.54 -89.98
C ASP A 280 66.98 -21.04 -90.55
N ILE A 281 67.86 -20.51 -89.70
CA ILE A 281 69.20 -20.01 -90.10
C ILE A 281 70.07 -21.15 -90.67
N LEU A 282 70.06 -22.33 -90.02
CA LEU A 282 70.85 -23.49 -90.46
C LEU A 282 70.28 -24.18 -91.70
N SER A 283 68.96 -24.16 -91.89
CA SER A 283 68.30 -24.74 -93.07
C SER A 283 68.78 -24.08 -94.37
N VAL A 284 68.99 -22.76 -94.35
CA VAL A 284 69.55 -22.01 -95.49
C VAL A 284 70.99 -22.42 -95.82
N LYS A 285 71.74 -22.94 -94.83
CA LYS A 285 73.15 -23.31 -94.98
C LYS A 285 73.36 -24.74 -95.51
N TYR A 286 72.41 -25.65 -95.28
CA TYR A 286 72.59 -27.09 -95.51
C TYR A 286 71.61 -27.73 -96.53
N GLU A 287 70.91 -26.95 -97.35
CA GLU A 287 70.06 -27.43 -98.47
C GLU A 287 70.83 -28.09 -99.66
N SER A 288 72.05 -28.60 -99.43
CA SER A 288 72.89 -29.22 -100.46
C SER A 288 72.78 -30.75 -100.47
N GLY A 289 72.71 -31.34 -101.67
CA GLY A 289 72.25 -32.71 -101.99
C GLY A 289 73.13 -33.89 -101.57
N SER A 290 73.57 -33.94 -100.31
CA SER A 290 74.16 -35.14 -99.68
C SER A 290 73.12 -35.85 -98.81
N ASP A 291 73.15 -37.19 -98.76
CA ASP A 291 72.26 -38.02 -97.94
C ASP A 291 72.25 -37.62 -96.45
N GLN A 292 73.36 -37.08 -95.95
CA GLN A 292 73.48 -36.61 -94.56
C GLN A 292 72.84 -35.23 -94.36
N GLY A 293 72.87 -34.37 -95.39
CA GLY A 293 72.17 -33.07 -95.41
C GLY A 293 70.66 -33.22 -95.46
N GLN A 294 70.14 -34.21 -96.18
CA GLN A 294 68.69 -34.49 -96.23
C GLN A 294 68.14 -34.96 -94.87
N LYS A 295 68.87 -35.80 -94.12
CA LYS A 295 68.50 -36.19 -92.75
C LYS A 295 68.50 -35.00 -91.80
N LEU A 296 69.50 -34.13 -91.88
CA LEU A 296 69.56 -32.91 -91.06
C LEU A 296 68.39 -31.96 -91.40
N ALA A 297 68.09 -31.75 -92.69
CA ALA A 297 66.95 -30.94 -93.13
C ALA A 297 65.59 -31.53 -92.70
N SER A 298 65.48 -32.85 -92.54
CA SER A 298 64.29 -33.49 -91.97
C SER A 298 64.11 -33.16 -90.48
N LEU A 299 65.19 -33.25 -89.70
CA LEU A 299 65.16 -32.90 -88.27
C LEU A 299 64.87 -31.42 -88.03
N LEU A 300 65.45 -30.53 -88.84
CA LEU A 300 65.16 -29.09 -88.76
C LEU A 300 63.69 -28.77 -89.10
N ARG A 301 63.08 -29.51 -90.04
CA ARG A 301 61.63 -29.39 -90.33
C ARG A 301 60.78 -29.87 -89.16
N GLU A 302 61.19 -30.94 -88.48
CA GLU A 302 60.47 -31.47 -87.32
C GLU A 302 60.51 -30.49 -86.14
N ILE A 303 61.65 -29.84 -85.88
CA ILE A 303 61.77 -28.76 -84.88
C ILE A 303 60.82 -27.60 -85.19
N LYS A 304 60.67 -27.20 -86.46
CA LYS A 304 59.72 -26.16 -86.86
C LYS A 304 58.26 -26.57 -86.62
N VAL A 305 57.90 -27.81 -86.91
CA VAL A 305 56.54 -28.33 -86.64
C VAL A 305 56.25 -28.33 -85.14
N LEU A 306 57.23 -28.72 -84.32
CA LEU A 306 57.10 -28.70 -82.86
C LEU A 306 56.97 -27.28 -82.32
N SER A 307 57.71 -26.30 -82.85
CA SER A 307 57.56 -24.88 -82.47
C SER A 307 56.18 -24.31 -82.83
N VAL A 308 55.61 -24.63 -84.00
CA VAL A 308 54.25 -24.21 -84.36
C VAL A 308 53.21 -24.79 -83.40
N ARG A 309 53.39 -26.03 -82.95
CA ARG A 309 52.53 -26.67 -81.94
C ARG A 309 52.71 -26.10 -80.54
N ALA A 310 53.90 -25.62 -80.21
CA ALA A 310 54.21 -25.01 -78.92
C ALA A 310 53.72 -23.55 -78.81
N LYS A 311 53.46 -22.89 -79.95
CA LYS A 311 53.04 -21.47 -80.03
C LYS A 311 51.81 -21.08 -79.20
N PRO A 312 50.77 -21.91 -79.02
CA PRO A 312 49.63 -21.58 -78.16
C PRO A 312 49.96 -21.49 -76.66
N TYR A 313 51.17 -21.87 -76.26
CA TYR A 313 51.62 -21.93 -74.86
C TYR A 313 52.61 -20.81 -74.50
N LEU A 314 52.74 -19.78 -75.34
CA LEU A 314 53.52 -18.55 -75.10
C LEU A 314 52.63 -17.41 -74.62
#